data_AF-A0A7V9CUN5-F1
#
_entry.id   AF-A0A7V9CUN5-F1
#
_cell.length_a   1.000
_cell.length_b   1.000
_cell.length_c   1.000
_cell.angle_alpha   90.00
_cell.angle_beta   90.00
_cell.angle_gamma   90.00
#
_symmetry.space_group_name_H-M   'P 1'
#
loop_
_entity.id
_entity.type
_entity.pdbx_description
1 polymer ?
#
loop_
_entity_poly.entity_id
_entity_poly.type
_entity_poly.pdbx_seq_one_letter_code
_entity_poly.pdbx_strand_id
1 'polypeptide(L)'
;MSVAPTLLRFALLIAVAAAIAAPAAHAFDTAAHFDVTGDALRSEGFGEPAVQTTQVNNWFQDLYVNSGDIPQSGHAAWWKVLFATRWWLGEVEDWSPRVIEAASSSHFDSHDGGWGYRNTQSIEGEFDRLLRATVRVCRAARPSNPLRCLTALGASLHEVQDFYAHTNWVETRYGRRPGIEGPGWSQRGFGTAPTWFDIPADLRNAARVYTNGPKDGKIDYRDPLYGRSHGAWKSDSNKNLATSMNKDWPGRPLYLEAYLSAYFATRQWTQAVRGAVGDDAFWSRMRTFAPAGSTQAALRHDVRRGARGMSYWVGHWQGEGEPRFGEAPGPGGSLDDAYSASKEYFARSPTIFRRTFERVVPLLHGDSGPLRVVIPASRPLRNRTQFVRLRITKLKGTGAGDVGPDEADFYALAGIGGQPYLSAFLHGYDSFSFRRPHYPFTFLKAVDVGARFLEPLHDLQVEVTTANDEGAGTDDNVYLRINDTTRFQLDKVGSDDFERGDRATYSLRVDA
;
A
#
# COMPACT_ATOMS: atom_id res chain seq x y z
N MET A 1 -1.47 53.57 -23.14
CA MET A 1 -2.45 52.46 -23.01
C MET A 1 -1.70 51.27 -22.40
N SER A 2 -1.93 50.98 -21.12
CA SER A 2 -1.23 49.93 -20.37
C SER A 2 -2.13 48.69 -20.28
N VAL A 3 -1.79 47.65 -21.03
CA VAL A 3 -2.52 46.35 -21.08
C VAL A 3 -1.91 45.34 -20.08
N ALA A 4 -0.80 45.69 -19.44
CA ALA A 4 -0.04 44.83 -18.53
C ALA A 4 -0.78 44.38 -17.24
N PRO A 5 -1.65 45.18 -16.58
CA PRO A 5 -2.23 44.76 -15.30
C PRO A 5 -3.30 43.67 -15.46
N THR A 6 -3.93 43.59 -16.63
CA THR A 6 -5.06 42.67 -16.89
C THR A 6 -4.56 41.26 -17.21
N LEU A 7 -3.44 41.14 -17.94
CA LEU A 7 -2.78 39.86 -18.23
C LEU A 7 -2.16 39.22 -16.99
N LEU A 8 -1.57 40.04 -16.10
CA LEU A 8 -1.01 39.54 -14.83
C LEU A 8 -2.13 39.06 -13.89
N ARG A 9 -3.27 39.75 -13.85
CA ARG A 9 -4.45 39.33 -13.08
C ARG A 9 -5.13 38.09 -13.65
N PHE A 10 -5.17 37.93 -14.98
CA PHE A 10 -5.65 36.69 -15.62
C PHE A 10 -4.71 35.51 -15.38
N ALA A 11 -3.39 35.71 -15.44
CA ALA A 11 -2.41 34.67 -15.13
C ALA A 11 -2.48 34.24 -13.65
N LEU A 12 -2.66 35.19 -12.73
CA LEU A 12 -2.84 34.89 -11.29
C LEU A 12 -4.17 34.17 -11.02
N LEU A 13 -5.26 34.55 -11.71
CA LEU A 13 -6.56 33.87 -11.61
C LEU A 13 -6.53 32.46 -12.21
N ILE A 14 -5.76 32.22 -13.27
CA ILE A 14 -5.56 30.89 -13.86
C ILE A 14 -4.68 30.03 -12.94
N ALA A 15 -3.64 30.59 -12.32
CA ALA A 15 -2.81 29.87 -11.36
C ALA A 15 -3.59 29.51 -10.07
N VAL A 16 -4.43 30.42 -9.58
CA VAL A 16 -5.32 30.16 -8.44
C VAL A 16 -6.43 29.18 -8.82
N ALA A 17 -6.98 29.23 -10.04
CA ALA A 17 -7.95 28.25 -10.53
C ALA A 17 -7.32 26.86 -10.75
N ALA A 18 -6.05 26.78 -11.16
CA ALA A 18 -5.30 25.53 -11.27
C ALA A 18 -4.97 24.92 -9.90
N ALA A 19 -4.76 25.76 -8.87
CA ALA A 19 -4.55 25.31 -7.49
C ALA A 19 -5.84 24.89 -6.75
N ILE A 20 -7.03 25.23 -7.28
CA ILE A 20 -8.34 24.88 -6.69
C ILE A 20 -8.92 23.60 -7.33
N ALA A 21 -8.25 23.05 -8.35
CA ALA A 21 -8.77 21.96 -9.17
C ALA A 21 -7.88 20.71 -9.13
N ALA A 22 -7.17 20.43 -8.05
CA ALA A 22 -6.72 19.06 -7.79
C ALA A 22 -7.95 18.28 -7.29
N PRO A 23 -8.38 17.21 -7.98
CA PRO A 23 -9.55 16.44 -7.56
C PRO A 23 -9.28 15.57 -6.34
N ALA A 24 -10.36 15.21 -5.64
CA ALA A 24 -10.39 14.28 -4.53
C ALA A 24 -10.13 12.92 -5.11
N ALA A 25 -8.92 12.45 -4.92
CA ALA A 25 -8.79 11.05 -4.62
C ALA A 25 -9.37 10.86 -3.22
N HIS A 26 -10.45 10.09 -3.10
CA HIS A 26 -10.84 9.55 -1.81
C HIS A 26 -9.71 8.60 -1.38
N ALA A 27 -8.74 9.15 -0.65
CA ALA A 27 -7.44 8.57 -0.33
C ALA A 27 -7.50 7.14 0.24
N PHE A 28 -7.07 6.15 -0.53
CA PHE A 28 -6.73 4.82 -0.02
C PHE A 28 -5.30 4.82 0.52
N ASP A 29 -5.11 4.57 1.81
CA ASP A 29 -3.76 4.48 2.40
C ASP A 29 -3.10 3.13 2.06
N THR A 30 -2.50 3.07 0.87
CA THR A 30 -1.93 1.88 0.23
C THR A 30 -0.87 1.14 1.06
N ALA A 31 -0.21 1.82 1.99
CA ALA A 31 0.89 1.24 2.77
C ALA A 31 0.43 0.11 3.70
N ALA A 32 -0.77 0.23 4.30
CA ALA A 32 -1.27 -0.81 5.19
C ALA A 32 -1.53 -2.12 4.42
N HIS A 33 -2.14 -2.04 3.23
CA HIS A 33 -2.39 -3.21 2.37
C HIS A 33 -1.08 -3.82 1.87
N PHE A 34 -0.13 -2.96 1.49
CA PHE A 34 1.20 -3.38 1.08
C PHE A 34 1.91 -4.15 2.20
N ASP A 35 1.92 -3.60 3.43
CA ASP A 35 2.58 -4.20 4.58
C ASP A 35 1.90 -5.51 5.03
N VAL A 36 0.56 -5.53 5.12
CA VAL A 36 -0.22 -6.73 5.48
C VAL A 36 0.02 -7.85 4.48
N THR A 37 -0.05 -7.55 3.17
CA THR A 37 0.22 -8.53 2.10
C THR A 37 1.64 -9.06 2.20
N GLY A 38 2.61 -8.17 2.43
CA GLY A 38 4.01 -8.52 2.60
C GLY A 38 4.24 -9.47 3.76
N ASP A 39 3.76 -9.10 4.94
CA ASP A 39 3.92 -9.85 6.17
C ASP A 39 3.25 -11.21 6.13
N ALA A 40 2.00 -11.25 5.67
CA ALA A 40 1.22 -12.47 5.63
C ALA A 40 1.83 -13.47 4.66
N LEU A 41 2.22 -13.06 3.45
CA LEU A 41 2.80 -13.97 2.47
C LEU A 41 4.20 -14.45 2.86
N ARG A 42 5.06 -13.61 3.44
CA ARG A 42 6.34 -14.08 3.99
C ARG A 42 6.11 -15.13 5.09
N SER A 43 5.09 -14.93 5.93
CA SER A 43 4.69 -15.91 6.96
C SER A 43 4.12 -17.23 6.39
N GLU A 44 3.67 -17.23 5.12
CA GLU A 44 3.27 -18.43 4.36
C GLU A 44 4.43 -19.00 3.50
N GLY A 45 5.63 -18.43 3.61
CA GLY A 45 6.86 -18.91 2.97
C GLY A 45 7.05 -18.46 1.53
N PHE A 46 6.40 -17.37 1.10
CA PHE A 46 6.66 -16.75 -0.20
C PHE A 46 7.97 -15.96 -0.17
N GLY A 47 8.78 -16.09 -1.22
CA GLY A 47 9.98 -15.30 -1.44
C GLY A 47 9.65 -13.88 -1.91
N GLU A 48 10.62 -12.98 -1.76
CA GLU A 48 10.43 -11.54 -1.98
C GLU A 48 9.82 -11.17 -3.35
N PRO A 49 10.23 -11.74 -4.50
CA PRO A 49 9.64 -11.35 -5.77
C PRO A 49 8.18 -11.82 -5.92
N ALA A 50 7.80 -12.95 -5.31
CA ALA A 50 6.43 -13.43 -5.29
C ALA A 50 5.54 -12.54 -4.40
N VAL A 51 6.08 -12.12 -3.24
CA VAL A 51 5.46 -11.15 -2.34
C VAL A 51 5.22 -9.82 -3.07
N GLN A 52 6.26 -9.25 -3.68
CA GLN A 52 6.19 -7.99 -4.43
C GLN A 52 5.22 -8.09 -5.61
N THR A 53 5.21 -9.22 -6.33
CA THR A 53 4.23 -9.47 -7.39
C THR A 53 2.81 -9.41 -6.83
N THR A 54 2.56 -10.02 -5.68
CA THR A 54 1.23 -9.96 -5.05
C THR A 54 0.89 -8.54 -4.59
N GLN A 55 1.83 -7.82 -3.98
CA GLN A 55 1.66 -6.44 -3.51
C GLN A 55 1.31 -5.48 -4.65
N VAL A 56 1.98 -5.55 -5.80
CA VAL A 56 1.64 -4.68 -6.93
C VAL A 56 0.28 -5.02 -7.53
N ASN A 57 -0.12 -6.29 -7.52
CA ASN A 57 -1.44 -6.70 -8.02
C ASN A 57 -2.57 -6.40 -7.01
N ASN A 58 -2.26 -6.25 -5.72
CA ASN A 58 -3.16 -5.68 -4.73
C ASN A 58 -3.30 -4.16 -4.98
N TRP A 59 -2.19 -3.44 -5.14
CA TRP A 59 -2.18 -2.00 -5.42
C TRP A 59 -2.85 -1.61 -6.75
N PHE A 60 -2.77 -2.46 -7.79
CA PHE A 60 -3.45 -2.17 -9.05
C PHE A 60 -4.95 -2.00 -8.88
N GLN A 61 -5.56 -2.61 -7.87
CA GLN A 61 -6.97 -2.38 -7.57
C GLN A 61 -7.25 -0.88 -7.36
N ASP A 62 -6.51 -0.25 -6.45
CA ASP A 62 -6.57 1.21 -6.20
C ASP A 62 -6.24 2.02 -7.46
N LEU A 63 -5.25 1.57 -8.23
CA LEU A 63 -4.85 2.27 -9.46
C LEU A 63 -6.03 2.39 -10.43
N TYR A 64 -6.77 1.30 -10.68
CA TYR A 64 -7.87 1.30 -11.64
C TYR A 64 -9.16 1.91 -11.08
N VAL A 65 -9.43 1.78 -9.78
CA VAL A 65 -10.56 2.47 -9.12
C VAL A 65 -10.43 3.99 -9.30
N ASN A 66 -9.21 4.53 -9.14
CA ASN A 66 -8.94 5.95 -9.28
C ASN A 66 -8.76 6.44 -10.73
N SER A 67 -9.31 5.72 -11.72
CA SER A 67 -9.19 6.10 -13.14
C SER A 67 -9.69 7.51 -13.44
N GLY A 68 -10.69 8.01 -12.70
CA GLY A 68 -11.24 9.37 -12.87
C GLY A 68 -10.31 10.49 -12.37
N ASP A 69 -9.31 10.13 -11.57
CA ASP A 69 -8.34 11.05 -10.96
C ASP A 69 -6.94 10.94 -11.55
N ILE A 70 -6.67 9.88 -12.32
CA ILE A 70 -5.39 9.67 -12.99
C ILE A 70 -5.45 10.23 -14.42
N PRO A 71 -4.73 11.32 -14.76
CA PRO A 71 -4.81 11.93 -16.09
C PRO A 71 -4.43 11.00 -17.24
N GLN A 72 -3.52 10.04 -17.00
CA GLN A 72 -3.05 9.07 -17.99
C GLN A 72 -4.06 7.95 -18.28
N SER A 73 -5.17 7.82 -17.55
CA SER A 73 -6.09 6.70 -17.68
C SER A 73 -6.96 6.72 -18.95
N GLY A 74 -7.17 7.92 -19.51
CA GLY A 74 -8.18 8.18 -20.54
C GLY A 74 -9.60 8.46 -19.99
N HIS A 75 -9.80 8.35 -18.67
CA HIS A 75 -11.12 8.51 -18.01
C HIS A 75 -11.20 9.75 -17.09
N ALA A 76 -10.08 10.45 -16.90
CA ALA A 76 -10.07 11.70 -16.16
C ALA A 76 -10.84 12.81 -16.90
N ALA A 77 -11.47 13.71 -16.13
CA ALA A 77 -12.19 14.84 -16.70
C ALA A 77 -11.29 15.71 -17.60
N TRP A 78 -11.82 16.19 -18.73
CA TRP A 78 -11.05 16.90 -19.77
C TRP A 78 -10.25 18.08 -19.22
N TRP A 79 -10.77 18.77 -18.21
CA TRP A 79 -10.09 19.91 -17.58
C TRP A 79 -8.90 19.46 -16.72
N LYS A 80 -8.95 18.28 -16.07
CA LYS A 80 -7.80 17.69 -15.36
C LYS A 80 -6.67 17.38 -16.33
N VAL A 81 -7.01 16.82 -17.49
CA VAL A 81 -6.04 16.54 -18.58
C VAL A 81 -5.48 17.84 -19.18
N LEU A 82 -6.29 18.90 -19.25
CA LEU A 82 -5.87 20.21 -19.77
C LEU A 82 -4.95 20.96 -18.80
N PHE A 83 -5.29 21.00 -17.50
CA PHE A 83 -4.53 21.72 -16.46
C PHE A 83 -3.34 20.95 -15.90
N ALA A 84 -3.35 19.62 -15.96
CA ALA A 84 -2.13 18.82 -15.83
C ALA A 84 -1.21 18.95 -17.07
N THR A 85 -1.57 19.83 -18.01
CA THR A 85 -0.88 20.21 -19.24
C THR A 85 -0.62 19.03 -20.19
N ARG A 86 -1.48 18.95 -21.20
CA ARG A 86 -1.40 18.09 -22.40
C ARG A 86 -0.02 18.01 -23.10
N TRP A 87 0.94 18.88 -22.77
CA TRP A 87 2.30 18.89 -23.32
C TRP A 87 3.34 18.18 -22.44
N TRP A 88 3.02 17.86 -21.18
CA TRP A 88 3.99 17.34 -20.20
C TRP A 88 3.68 15.92 -19.68
N LEU A 89 2.47 15.39 -19.90
CA LEU A 89 1.91 14.21 -19.22
C LEU A 89 2.38 12.83 -19.74
N GLY A 90 3.09 12.79 -20.86
CA GLY A 90 3.41 11.52 -21.53
C GLY A 90 2.22 10.97 -22.34
N GLU A 91 2.24 9.67 -22.62
CA GLU A 91 1.16 8.99 -23.34
C GLU A 91 -0.08 8.85 -22.44
N VAL A 92 -1.24 9.34 -22.93
CA VAL A 92 -2.53 9.01 -22.35
C VAL A 92 -2.92 7.62 -22.84
N GLU A 93 -3.21 6.72 -21.91
CA GLU A 93 -3.67 5.37 -22.21
C GLU A 93 -5.21 5.35 -22.34
N ASP A 94 -5.76 4.26 -22.88
CA ASP A 94 -7.21 4.02 -22.98
C ASP A 94 -7.54 2.77 -22.15
N TRP A 95 -7.78 2.97 -20.85
CA TRP A 95 -8.02 1.84 -19.96
C TRP A 95 -9.37 1.21 -20.27
N SER A 96 -9.41 -0.11 -20.34
CA SER A 96 -10.65 -0.83 -20.64
C SER A 96 -11.72 -0.55 -19.57
N PRO A 97 -12.94 -0.11 -19.94
CA PRO A 97 -14.03 0.07 -18.99
C PRO A 97 -14.34 -1.20 -18.19
N ARG A 98 -14.16 -2.38 -18.81
CA ARG A 98 -14.34 -3.68 -18.15
C ARG A 98 -13.33 -3.90 -17.01
N VAL A 99 -12.10 -3.41 -17.17
CA VAL A 99 -11.07 -3.51 -16.12
C VAL A 99 -11.41 -2.55 -14.99
N ILE A 100 -11.80 -1.31 -15.31
CA ILE A 100 -12.20 -0.31 -14.32
C ILE A 100 -13.42 -0.77 -13.53
N GLU A 101 -14.46 -1.28 -14.19
CA GLU A 101 -15.67 -1.81 -13.54
C GLU A 101 -15.36 -3.01 -12.64
N ALA A 102 -14.54 -3.95 -13.13
CA ALA A 102 -14.10 -5.09 -12.32
C ALA A 102 -13.26 -4.67 -11.11
N ALA A 103 -12.43 -3.63 -11.27
CA ALA A 103 -11.65 -3.07 -10.17
C ALA A 103 -12.55 -2.35 -9.15
N SER A 104 -13.41 -1.46 -9.63
CA SER A 104 -14.36 -0.68 -8.82
C SER A 104 -15.28 -1.57 -7.98
N SER A 105 -15.79 -2.65 -8.58
CA SER A 105 -16.69 -3.59 -7.89
C SER A 105 -16.01 -4.47 -6.84
N SER A 106 -14.69 -4.67 -6.90
CA SER A 106 -13.95 -5.50 -5.93
C SER A 106 -13.31 -4.65 -4.83
N HIS A 107 -14.01 -3.58 -4.42
CA HIS A 107 -13.64 -2.67 -3.35
C HIS A 107 -14.78 -2.57 -2.32
N PHE A 108 -14.51 -2.81 -1.04
CA PHE A 108 -15.55 -2.76 0.00
C PHE A 108 -15.80 -1.31 0.47
N ASP A 109 -16.31 -0.40 -0.38
CA ASP A 109 -16.55 0.98 0.06
C ASP A 109 -17.90 1.61 -0.36
N SER A 110 -18.03 2.90 -0.04
CA SER A 110 -19.25 3.70 -0.24
C SER A 110 -19.42 4.30 -1.63
N HIS A 111 -18.34 4.43 -2.41
CA HIS A 111 -18.35 5.10 -3.71
C HIS A 111 -18.52 4.10 -4.86
N ASP A 112 -17.88 2.93 -4.76
CA ASP A 112 -17.64 2.07 -5.93
C ASP A 112 -18.08 0.60 -5.73
N GLY A 113 -18.42 0.23 -4.48
CA GLY A 113 -18.99 -1.08 -4.11
C GLY A 113 -20.41 -1.28 -4.64
N GLY A 114 -20.53 -1.50 -5.96
CA GLY A 114 -21.77 -1.57 -6.70
C GLY A 114 -22.88 -2.33 -5.97
N TRP A 115 -23.94 -1.63 -5.56
CA TRP A 115 -25.25 -2.14 -5.08
C TRP A 115 -25.27 -3.23 -3.96
N GLY A 116 -24.12 -3.80 -3.55
CA GLY A 116 -24.04 -5.16 -3.00
C GLY A 116 -23.74 -5.26 -1.51
N TYR A 117 -22.79 -4.51 -0.95
CA TYR A 117 -22.25 -4.78 0.41
C TYR A 117 -23.05 -4.16 1.56
N ARG A 118 -24.37 -4.26 1.45
CA ARG A 118 -25.35 -3.56 2.30
C ARG A 118 -25.89 -4.40 3.46
N ASN A 119 -25.56 -5.70 3.48
CA ASN A 119 -25.92 -6.64 4.54
C ASN A 119 -24.97 -7.85 4.56
N THR A 120 -25.00 -8.59 5.66
CA THR A 120 -24.14 -9.77 5.88
C THR A 120 -24.29 -10.85 4.81
N GLN A 121 -25.50 -11.09 4.28
CA GLN A 121 -25.72 -12.12 3.25
C GLN A 121 -25.02 -11.77 1.94
N SER A 122 -25.08 -10.50 1.53
CA SER A 122 -24.37 -10.05 0.33
C SER A 122 -22.85 -10.11 0.51
N ILE A 123 -22.34 -9.75 1.69
CA ILE A 123 -20.92 -9.85 2.03
C ILE A 123 -20.47 -11.32 2.02
N GLU A 124 -21.27 -12.22 2.58
CA GLU A 124 -20.98 -13.66 2.53
C GLU A 124 -20.95 -14.15 1.08
N GLY A 125 -21.96 -13.79 0.28
CA GLY A 125 -22.04 -14.13 -1.13
C GLY A 125 -20.86 -13.60 -1.95
N GLU A 126 -20.36 -12.43 -1.60
CA GLU A 126 -19.17 -11.82 -2.19
C GLU A 126 -17.91 -12.61 -1.86
N PHE A 127 -17.61 -12.85 -0.58
CA PHE A 127 -16.45 -13.66 -0.21
C PHE A 127 -16.49 -15.06 -0.85
N ASP A 128 -17.67 -15.66 -0.91
CA ASP A 128 -17.90 -16.91 -1.59
C ASP A 128 -17.60 -16.83 -3.10
N ARG A 129 -18.11 -15.80 -3.79
CA ARG A 129 -17.89 -15.54 -5.21
C ARG A 129 -16.42 -15.31 -5.52
N LEU A 130 -15.78 -14.41 -4.78
CA LEU A 130 -14.38 -14.04 -4.91
C LEU A 130 -13.46 -15.24 -4.67
N LEU A 131 -13.66 -16.00 -3.59
CA LEU A 131 -12.83 -17.17 -3.28
C LEU A 131 -12.89 -18.21 -4.39
N ARG A 132 -14.09 -18.47 -4.91
CA ARG A 132 -14.28 -19.39 -6.03
C ARG A 132 -13.61 -18.89 -7.30
N ALA A 133 -13.75 -17.61 -7.62
CA ALA A 133 -13.13 -17.02 -8.80
C ALA A 133 -11.59 -17.07 -8.71
N THR A 134 -11.02 -16.68 -7.56
CA THR A 134 -9.57 -16.77 -7.30
C THR A 134 -9.06 -18.19 -7.44
N VAL A 135 -9.73 -19.18 -6.83
CA VAL A 135 -9.33 -20.58 -6.94
C VAL A 135 -9.41 -21.08 -8.38
N ARG A 136 -10.42 -20.68 -9.15
CA ARG A 136 -10.53 -21.09 -10.57
C ARG A 136 -9.43 -20.49 -11.42
N VAL A 137 -9.13 -19.20 -11.26
CA VAL A 137 -8.02 -18.56 -11.98
C VAL A 137 -6.71 -19.26 -11.63
N CYS A 138 -6.48 -19.56 -10.36
CA CYS A 138 -5.29 -20.28 -9.91
C CYS A 138 -5.22 -21.72 -10.43
N ARG A 139 -6.34 -22.47 -10.42
CA ARG A 139 -6.40 -23.83 -10.97
C ARG A 139 -6.14 -23.84 -12.48
N ALA A 140 -6.65 -22.85 -13.21
CA ALA A 140 -6.41 -22.68 -14.65
C ALA A 140 -5.00 -22.18 -14.99
N ALA A 141 -4.28 -21.64 -14.01
CA ALA A 141 -2.89 -21.22 -14.14
C ALA A 141 -1.90 -22.39 -13.97
N ARG A 142 -2.35 -23.53 -13.45
CA ARG A 142 -1.51 -24.72 -13.29
C ARG A 142 -1.14 -25.35 -14.63
N PRO A 143 0.02 -26.05 -14.70
CA PRO A 143 1.07 -26.09 -13.69
C PRO A 143 2.11 -24.96 -13.86
N SER A 144 2.01 -24.13 -14.89
CA SER A 144 3.14 -23.37 -15.43
C SER A 144 3.05 -21.85 -15.33
N ASN A 145 1.93 -21.28 -14.85
CA ASN A 145 1.73 -19.83 -14.82
C ASN A 145 1.57 -19.27 -13.39
N PRO A 146 2.63 -19.27 -12.56
CA PRO A 146 2.57 -18.74 -11.20
C PRO A 146 2.18 -17.26 -11.17
N LEU A 147 2.61 -16.45 -12.14
CA LEU A 147 2.26 -15.04 -12.24
C LEU A 147 0.74 -14.83 -12.27
N ARG A 148 0.01 -15.59 -13.09
CA ARG A 148 -1.46 -15.47 -13.17
C ARG A 148 -2.15 -15.75 -11.83
N CYS A 149 -1.68 -16.74 -11.06
CA CYS A 149 -2.25 -17.03 -9.75
C CYS A 149 -1.80 -16.02 -8.68
N LEU A 150 -0.55 -15.53 -8.71
CA LEU A 150 -0.10 -14.44 -7.82
C LEU A 150 -0.88 -13.14 -8.07
N THR A 151 -1.17 -12.83 -9.34
CA THR A 151 -2.06 -11.73 -9.70
C THR A 151 -3.46 -11.92 -9.13
N ALA A 152 -4.06 -13.11 -9.30
CA ALA A 152 -5.39 -13.39 -8.77
C ALA A 152 -5.43 -13.31 -7.24
N LEU A 153 -4.39 -13.84 -6.59
CA LEU A 153 -4.23 -13.77 -5.14
C LEU A 153 -4.15 -12.30 -4.70
N GLY A 154 -3.27 -11.49 -5.31
CA GLY A 154 -3.09 -10.09 -4.93
C GLY A 154 -4.34 -9.24 -5.07
N ALA A 155 -5.03 -9.34 -6.21
CA ALA A 155 -6.29 -8.64 -6.44
C ALA A 155 -7.38 -9.07 -5.43
N SER A 156 -7.53 -10.38 -5.15
CA SER A 156 -8.51 -10.83 -4.15
C SER A 156 -8.15 -10.48 -2.71
N LEU A 157 -6.86 -10.37 -2.40
CA LEU A 157 -6.40 -9.97 -1.07
C LEU A 157 -6.70 -8.50 -0.78
N HIS A 158 -6.75 -7.65 -1.81
CA HIS A 158 -7.15 -6.26 -1.66
C HIS A 158 -8.57 -6.19 -1.08
N GLU A 159 -9.55 -6.80 -1.76
CA GLU A 159 -10.93 -6.83 -1.29
C GLU A 159 -11.08 -7.46 0.12
N VAL A 160 -10.31 -8.52 0.43
CA VAL A 160 -10.30 -9.09 1.78
C VAL A 160 -9.79 -8.09 2.84
N GLN A 161 -8.83 -7.25 2.51
CA GLN A 161 -8.25 -6.25 3.41
C GLN A 161 -9.19 -5.04 3.56
N ASP A 162 -9.74 -4.54 2.45
CA ASP A 162 -10.73 -3.45 2.42
C ASP A 162 -11.91 -3.72 3.33
N PHE A 163 -12.39 -4.97 3.37
CA PHE A 163 -13.51 -5.33 4.24
C PHE A 163 -13.27 -4.88 5.68
N TYR A 164 -12.07 -5.08 6.23
CA TYR A 164 -11.78 -4.72 7.62
C TYR A 164 -11.56 -3.22 7.80
N ALA A 165 -11.09 -2.55 6.76
CA ALA A 165 -10.87 -1.12 6.74
C ALA A 165 -12.16 -0.31 6.63
N HIS A 166 -13.03 -0.72 5.71
CA HIS A 166 -14.13 0.07 5.19
C HIS A 166 -15.52 -0.50 5.55
N THR A 167 -15.59 -1.47 6.46
CA THR A 167 -16.84 -1.84 7.13
C THR A 167 -16.85 -1.46 8.60
N ASN A 168 -18.01 -1.56 9.23
CA ASN A 168 -18.14 -1.45 10.68
C ASN A 168 -17.68 -2.72 11.45
N TRP A 169 -17.04 -3.70 10.79
CA TRP A 169 -16.75 -5.02 11.35
C TRP A 169 -15.96 -4.98 12.66
N VAL A 170 -14.87 -4.21 12.69
CA VAL A 170 -14.02 -4.07 13.89
C VAL A 170 -14.53 -3.02 14.86
N GLU A 171 -15.64 -2.35 14.53
CA GLU A 171 -16.22 -1.33 15.39
C GLU A 171 -16.90 -1.96 16.61
N THR A 172 -16.73 -1.31 17.74
CA THR A 172 -17.42 -1.70 18.97
C THR A 172 -18.88 -1.24 18.92
N ARG A 173 -19.70 -1.74 19.85
CA ARG A 173 -20.94 -1.07 20.23
C ARG A 173 -20.64 0.28 20.88
N TYR A 174 -20.31 1.27 20.07
CA TYR A 174 -20.00 2.61 20.55
C TYR A 174 -20.60 3.65 19.61
N GLY A 175 -21.83 4.04 19.94
CA GLY A 175 -22.49 5.19 19.35
C GLY A 175 -23.12 6.01 20.47
N ARG A 176 -23.00 7.35 20.39
CA ARG A 176 -23.89 8.26 21.13
C ARG A 176 -25.31 8.27 20.56
N ARG A 177 -25.50 7.68 19.37
CA ARG A 177 -26.77 7.53 18.65
C ARG A 177 -26.97 6.05 18.30
N PRO A 178 -28.13 5.46 18.60
CA PRO A 178 -28.42 4.07 18.25
C PRO A 178 -28.26 3.80 16.75
N GLY A 179 -27.53 2.74 16.42
CA GLY A 179 -27.49 2.05 15.13
C GLY A 179 -26.23 2.20 14.29
N ILE A 180 -25.31 3.12 14.63
CA ILE A 180 -24.01 3.29 13.92
C ILE A 180 -22.95 2.32 14.45
N GLU A 181 -23.35 1.41 15.34
CA GLU A 181 -22.45 0.53 16.02
C GLU A 181 -21.89 -0.55 15.10
N GLY A 182 -20.64 -0.94 15.37
CA GLY A 182 -20.17 -2.24 14.92
C GLY A 182 -20.74 -3.38 15.76
N PRO A 183 -20.47 -4.62 15.35
CA PRO A 183 -20.99 -5.81 16.02
C PRO A 183 -20.58 -5.95 17.49
N GLY A 184 -19.47 -5.32 17.92
CA GLY A 184 -18.97 -5.41 19.30
C GLY A 184 -18.43 -6.79 19.64
N TRP A 185 -17.62 -7.37 18.76
CA TRP A 185 -17.14 -8.75 18.88
C TRP A 185 -16.34 -9.04 20.15
N SER A 186 -15.56 -8.06 20.63
CA SER A 186 -14.81 -8.18 21.87
C SER A 186 -15.73 -8.44 23.06
N GLN A 187 -16.83 -7.68 23.17
CA GLN A 187 -17.86 -7.87 24.20
C GLN A 187 -18.62 -9.20 24.06
N ARG A 188 -18.59 -9.80 22.86
CA ARG A 188 -19.18 -11.12 22.57
C ARG A 188 -18.17 -12.28 22.73
N GLY A 189 -16.96 -12.02 23.22
CA GLY A 189 -15.96 -13.05 23.52
C GLY A 189 -15.05 -13.47 22.37
N PHE A 190 -15.05 -12.75 21.24
CA PHE A 190 -14.22 -13.10 20.07
C PHE A 190 -12.90 -12.31 19.98
N GLY A 191 -12.66 -11.41 20.94
CA GLY A 191 -11.49 -10.53 20.99
C GLY A 191 -11.64 -9.26 20.15
N THR A 192 -10.57 -8.47 20.08
CA THR A 192 -10.59 -7.12 19.45
C THR A 192 -10.32 -7.13 17.94
N ALA A 193 -9.72 -8.19 17.41
CA ALA A 193 -9.39 -8.33 15.99
C ALA A 193 -9.85 -9.69 15.43
N PRO A 194 -11.16 -10.00 15.45
CA PRO A 194 -11.68 -11.22 14.85
C PRO A 194 -11.70 -11.11 13.32
N THR A 195 -11.48 -12.23 12.65
CA THR A 195 -11.71 -12.32 11.20
C THR A 195 -13.16 -12.70 10.93
N TRP A 196 -13.70 -12.27 9.78
CA TRP A 196 -14.99 -12.73 9.27
C TRP A 196 -15.10 -14.24 9.32
N PHE A 197 -14.04 -14.94 8.91
CA PHE A 197 -14.01 -16.39 8.77
C PHE A 197 -14.02 -17.16 10.10
N ASP A 198 -13.69 -16.51 11.23
CA ASP A 198 -13.68 -17.15 12.55
C ASP A 198 -15.02 -17.03 13.30
N ILE A 199 -15.84 -16.03 12.98
CA ILE A 199 -17.12 -15.82 13.66
C ILE A 199 -18.17 -16.76 13.05
N PRO A 200 -18.91 -17.58 13.82
CA PRO A 200 -19.96 -18.44 13.28
C PRO A 200 -20.99 -17.68 12.41
N ALA A 201 -21.43 -18.30 11.30
CA ALA A 201 -22.29 -17.64 10.31
C ALA A 201 -23.62 -17.16 10.88
N ASP A 202 -24.23 -17.92 11.80
CA ASP A 202 -25.46 -17.51 12.51
C ASP A 202 -25.24 -16.22 13.32
N LEU A 203 -24.10 -16.08 13.97
CA LEU A 203 -23.74 -14.87 14.72
C LEU A 203 -23.40 -13.69 13.80
N ARG A 204 -22.74 -13.93 12.66
CA ARG A 204 -22.50 -12.90 11.63
C ARG A 204 -23.81 -12.41 11.02
N ASN A 205 -24.71 -13.32 10.69
CA ASN A 205 -26.01 -13.02 10.08
C ASN A 205 -26.94 -12.27 11.03
N ALA A 206 -26.79 -12.49 12.35
CA ALA A 206 -27.48 -11.72 13.37
C ALA A 206 -26.84 -10.34 13.64
N ALA A 207 -25.64 -10.07 13.10
CA ALA A 207 -24.98 -8.78 13.21
C ALA A 207 -25.31 -7.86 12.02
N ARG A 208 -25.37 -6.56 12.28
CA ARG A 208 -25.54 -5.54 11.24
C ARG A 208 -24.16 -5.14 10.72
N VAL A 209 -23.72 -5.73 9.61
CA VAL A 209 -22.45 -5.41 8.94
C VAL A 209 -22.72 -4.71 7.60
N TYR A 210 -22.00 -3.63 7.31
CA TYR A 210 -22.19 -2.81 6.10
C TYR A 210 -20.92 -2.01 5.73
N THR A 211 -20.80 -1.63 4.46
CA THR A 211 -19.82 -0.62 3.95
C THR A 211 -20.47 0.77 3.75
N ASN A 212 -21.75 0.81 3.38
CA ASN A 212 -22.61 1.98 3.13
C ASN A 212 -24.11 1.53 3.15
N GLY A 213 -25.13 2.40 3.20
CA GLY A 213 -26.55 1.97 3.12
C GLY A 213 -27.49 2.97 2.39
N PRO A 214 -28.77 2.66 2.00
CA PRO A 214 -29.57 1.41 1.97
C PRO A 214 -29.87 0.80 0.57
N LYS A 215 -30.85 -0.12 0.53
CA LYS A 215 -31.21 -1.23 -0.40
C LYS A 215 -31.65 -0.87 -1.83
N ASP A 216 -32.15 0.32 -2.12
CA ASP A 216 -32.76 0.69 -3.41
C ASP A 216 -32.00 1.81 -4.16
N GLY A 217 -30.83 2.23 -3.65
CA GLY A 217 -30.05 3.33 -4.22
C GLY A 217 -30.69 4.71 -4.05
N LYS A 218 -31.80 4.81 -3.31
CA LYS A 218 -32.36 6.08 -2.87
C LYS A 218 -31.85 6.35 -1.46
N ILE A 219 -31.30 7.55 -1.26
CA ILE A 219 -30.86 8.01 0.05
C ILE A 219 -32.11 8.10 0.95
N ASP A 220 -32.24 7.21 1.93
CA ASP A 220 -33.22 7.38 3.00
C ASP A 220 -32.64 8.32 4.06
N TYR A 221 -32.87 9.62 3.87
CA TYR A 221 -32.44 10.67 4.80
C TYR A 221 -33.03 10.55 6.21
N ARG A 222 -33.91 9.57 6.48
CA ARG A 222 -34.57 9.37 7.77
C ARG A 222 -33.94 8.30 8.65
N ASP A 223 -33.15 7.38 8.11
CA ASP A 223 -32.38 6.45 8.94
C ASP A 223 -31.01 7.10 9.27
N PRO A 224 -30.74 7.39 10.56
CA PRO A 224 -29.58 8.12 11.03
C PRO A 224 -28.24 7.40 10.82
N LEU A 225 -28.25 6.23 10.17
CA LEU A 225 -27.14 5.31 9.97
C LEU A 225 -26.60 5.36 8.54
N TYR A 226 -27.27 6.15 7.71
CA TYR A 226 -26.93 6.39 6.32
C TYR A 226 -26.20 7.73 6.20
N GLY A 227 -25.10 7.76 5.42
CA GLY A 227 -24.28 8.96 5.22
C GLY A 227 -22.86 8.89 5.78
N ARG A 228 -22.38 7.71 6.22
CA ARG A 228 -20.94 7.53 6.44
C ARG A 228 -20.25 7.31 5.10
N SER A 229 -19.37 8.23 4.73
CA SER A 229 -18.55 8.10 3.52
C SER A 229 -17.36 7.17 3.76
N HIS A 230 -16.65 6.87 2.68
CA HIS A 230 -15.31 6.30 2.71
C HIS A 230 -14.43 7.08 3.72
N GLY A 231 -14.29 8.39 3.47
CA GLY A 231 -13.63 9.36 4.34
C GLY A 231 -12.18 9.64 3.99
N ALA A 232 -11.74 10.87 4.20
CA ALA A 232 -10.34 11.23 4.04
C ALA A 232 -9.51 10.84 5.27
N TRP A 233 -8.18 10.88 5.15
CA TRP A 233 -7.23 10.61 6.25
C TRP A 233 -7.52 11.40 7.54
N LYS A 234 -8.12 12.60 7.44
CA LYS A 234 -8.47 13.49 8.58
C LYS A 234 -9.96 13.55 8.92
N SER A 235 -10.79 12.70 8.33
CA SER A 235 -12.22 12.67 8.60
C SER A 235 -12.53 12.59 10.10
N ASP A 236 -13.60 13.23 10.56
CA ASP A 236 -13.96 13.28 12.00
C ASP A 236 -12.82 13.76 12.92
N SER A 237 -11.85 14.51 12.37
CA SER A 237 -10.61 14.93 13.06
C SER A 237 -9.84 13.76 13.71
N ASN A 238 -10.01 12.55 13.17
CA ASN A 238 -9.42 11.31 13.70
C ASN A 238 -9.81 10.99 15.14
N LYS A 239 -10.99 11.47 15.58
CA LYS A 239 -11.48 11.26 16.95
C LYS A 239 -12.41 10.06 17.07
N ASN A 240 -13.17 9.80 16.02
CA ASN A 240 -14.17 8.74 15.94
C ASN A 240 -14.41 8.41 14.46
N LEU A 241 -15.40 7.56 14.21
CA LEU A 241 -15.81 7.14 12.88
C LEU A 241 -17.28 7.53 12.65
N ALA A 242 -17.69 8.73 13.05
CA ALA A 242 -19.10 9.12 12.99
C ALA A 242 -19.59 9.38 11.56
N THR A 243 -18.74 9.93 10.69
CA THR A 243 -19.09 10.30 9.31
C THR A 243 -18.24 9.56 8.27
N SER A 244 -17.20 8.84 8.69
CA SER A 244 -16.31 8.13 7.77
C SER A 244 -15.89 6.76 8.29
N MET A 245 -15.67 5.81 7.38
CA MET A 245 -15.47 4.40 7.71
C MET A 245 -14.01 3.95 7.65
N ASN A 246 -13.16 4.58 6.84
CA ASN A 246 -11.79 4.13 6.57
C ASN A 246 -10.92 3.97 7.82
N LYS A 247 -10.08 2.94 7.81
CA LYS A 247 -9.15 2.56 8.89
C LYS A 247 -7.79 2.14 8.33
N ASP A 248 -7.39 2.72 7.20
CA ASP A 248 -6.20 2.34 6.41
C ASP A 248 -4.92 3.04 6.84
N TRP A 249 -5.06 3.99 7.77
CA TRP A 249 -3.94 4.75 8.31
C TRP A 249 -3.87 4.71 9.83
N PRO A 250 -2.67 4.56 10.42
CA PRO A 250 -2.46 4.52 11.87
C PRO A 250 -3.14 5.58 12.72
N GLY A 251 -3.40 6.77 12.16
CA GLY A 251 -4.10 7.83 12.87
C GLY A 251 -5.62 7.67 12.92
N ARG A 252 -6.22 6.82 12.08
CA ARG A 252 -7.65 6.51 12.12
C ARG A 252 -8.00 5.68 13.37
N PRO A 253 -9.14 5.95 14.03
CA PRO A 253 -9.62 5.09 15.10
C PRO A 253 -9.79 3.64 14.62
N LEU A 254 -9.41 2.67 15.47
CA LEU A 254 -9.52 1.23 15.21
C LEU A 254 -8.64 0.71 14.06
N TYR A 255 -7.65 1.48 13.60
CA TYR A 255 -6.64 1.03 12.64
C TYR A 255 -5.99 -0.29 13.05
N LEU A 256 -5.57 -0.41 14.32
CA LEU A 256 -4.85 -1.60 14.78
C LEU A 256 -5.74 -2.84 14.69
N GLU A 257 -7.00 -2.74 15.13
CA GLU A 257 -7.97 -3.82 15.06
C GLU A 257 -8.26 -4.24 13.62
N ALA A 258 -8.41 -3.27 12.69
CA ALA A 258 -8.57 -3.53 11.26
C ALA A 258 -7.34 -4.22 10.68
N TYR A 259 -6.14 -3.68 10.90
CA TYR A 259 -4.87 -4.21 10.41
C TYR A 259 -4.63 -5.66 10.87
N LEU A 260 -4.83 -5.93 12.16
CA LEU A 260 -4.64 -7.27 12.73
C LEU A 260 -5.64 -8.27 12.15
N SER A 261 -6.90 -7.87 12.01
CA SER A 261 -7.95 -8.72 11.41
C SER A 261 -7.63 -9.01 9.94
N ALA A 262 -7.23 -7.98 9.19
CA ALA A 262 -6.82 -8.10 7.79
C ALA A 262 -5.60 -9.01 7.60
N TYR A 263 -4.60 -8.95 8.50
CA TYR A 263 -3.45 -9.86 8.49
C TYR A 263 -3.86 -11.33 8.63
N PHE A 264 -4.67 -11.65 9.64
CA PHE A 264 -5.10 -13.04 9.85
C PHE A 264 -6.01 -13.52 8.72
N ALA A 265 -6.92 -12.67 8.24
CA ALA A 265 -7.78 -12.97 7.11
C ALA A 265 -7.00 -13.22 5.82
N THR A 266 -5.97 -12.41 5.54
CA THR A 266 -5.05 -12.60 4.40
C THR A 266 -4.38 -13.97 4.43
N ARG A 267 -3.96 -14.43 5.62
CA ARG A 267 -3.36 -15.77 5.78
C ARG A 267 -4.38 -16.89 5.62
N GLN A 268 -5.56 -16.76 6.23
CA GLN A 268 -6.65 -17.73 6.08
C GLN A 268 -7.05 -17.88 4.60
N TRP A 269 -7.19 -16.75 3.89
CA TRP A 269 -7.50 -16.72 2.47
C TRP A 269 -6.42 -17.39 1.62
N THR A 270 -5.16 -17.06 1.86
CA THR A 270 -4.01 -17.66 1.17
C THR A 270 -3.97 -19.18 1.38
N GLN A 271 -4.21 -19.65 2.60
CA GLN A 271 -4.26 -21.09 2.92
C GLN A 271 -5.47 -21.80 2.29
N ALA A 272 -6.62 -21.13 2.26
CA ALA A 272 -7.82 -21.64 1.59
C ALA A 272 -7.60 -21.80 0.08
N VAL A 273 -7.01 -20.79 -0.57
CA VAL A 273 -6.63 -20.86 -1.99
C VAL A 273 -5.63 -21.98 -2.23
N ARG A 274 -4.56 -22.09 -1.42
CA ARG A 274 -3.59 -23.20 -1.51
C ARG A 274 -4.28 -24.56 -1.46
N GLY A 275 -5.08 -24.79 -0.42
CA GLY A 275 -5.75 -26.07 -0.19
C GLY A 275 -6.69 -26.43 -1.34
N ALA A 276 -7.41 -25.45 -1.89
CA ALA A 276 -8.32 -25.68 -3.00
C ALA A 276 -7.60 -25.81 -4.35
N VAL A 277 -6.46 -25.18 -4.56
CA VAL A 277 -5.62 -25.40 -5.75
C VAL A 277 -5.12 -26.84 -5.78
N GLY A 278 -4.75 -27.41 -4.64
CA GLY A 278 -4.46 -28.84 -4.49
C GLY A 278 -3.30 -29.35 -5.37
N ASP A 279 -2.29 -28.51 -5.59
CA ASP A 279 -1.06 -28.84 -6.33
C ASP A 279 0.13 -28.20 -5.61
N ASP A 280 0.78 -28.95 -4.72
CA ASP A 280 1.91 -28.47 -3.92
C ASP A 280 3.13 -28.11 -4.77
N ALA A 281 3.33 -28.78 -5.91
CA ALA A 281 4.45 -28.48 -6.81
C ALA A 281 4.24 -27.10 -7.47
N PHE A 282 3.02 -26.82 -7.93
CA PHE A 282 2.66 -25.49 -8.42
C PHE A 282 2.72 -24.42 -7.32
N TRP A 283 2.21 -24.72 -6.13
CA TRP A 283 2.28 -23.79 -5.00
C TRP A 283 3.72 -23.49 -4.61
N SER A 284 4.61 -24.49 -4.65
CA SER A 284 6.04 -24.27 -4.44
C SER A 284 6.63 -23.33 -5.49
N ARG A 285 6.28 -23.49 -6.78
CA ARG A 285 6.71 -22.57 -7.85
C ARG A 285 6.18 -21.15 -7.66
N MET A 286 4.97 -20.98 -7.12
CA MET A 286 4.46 -19.67 -6.75
C MET A 286 5.27 -19.03 -5.61
N ARG A 287 5.53 -19.79 -4.54
CA ARG A 287 6.31 -19.29 -3.39
C ARG A 287 7.72 -18.89 -3.80
N THR A 288 8.34 -19.64 -4.70
CA THR A 288 9.69 -19.36 -5.22
C THR A 288 9.67 -18.60 -6.55
N PHE A 289 8.57 -17.93 -6.89
CA PHE A 289 8.50 -17.17 -8.14
C PHE A 289 9.55 -16.07 -8.13
N ALA A 290 10.44 -16.11 -9.12
CA ALA A 290 11.53 -15.17 -9.28
C ALA A 290 11.62 -14.78 -10.76
N PRO A 291 11.12 -13.59 -11.15
CA PRO A 291 11.29 -13.11 -12.52
C PRO A 291 12.75 -12.76 -12.79
N ALA A 292 13.18 -12.91 -14.04
CA ALA A 292 14.53 -12.61 -14.49
C ALA A 292 14.54 -11.51 -15.57
N GLY A 293 15.71 -10.91 -15.78
CA GLY A 293 15.96 -9.95 -16.86
C GLY A 293 14.96 -8.79 -16.89
N SER A 294 14.37 -8.54 -18.06
CA SER A 294 13.39 -7.47 -18.29
C SER A 294 12.13 -7.60 -17.42
N THR A 295 11.72 -8.82 -17.06
CA THR A 295 10.56 -9.03 -16.19
C THR A 295 10.88 -8.63 -14.75
N GLN A 296 12.10 -8.87 -14.28
CA GLN A 296 12.53 -8.40 -12.97
C GLN A 296 12.59 -6.86 -12.92
N ALA A 297 13.09 -6.23 -13.98
CA ALA A 297 13.09 -4.78 -14.12
C ALA A 297 11.67 -4.20 -14.16
N ALA A 298 10.73 -4.90 -14.80
CA ALA A 298 9.31 -4.53 -14.81
C ALA A 298 8.69 -4.62 -13.40
N LEU A 299 9.00 -5.66 -12.63
CA LEU A 299 8.52 -5.78 -11.24
C LEU A 299 9.07 -4.63 -10.37
N ARG A 300 10.37 -4.35 -10.49
CA ARG A 300 10.99 -3.22 -9.77
C ARG A 300 10.35 -1.89 -10.13
N HIS A 301 9.96 -1.69 -11.39
CA HIS A 301 9.23 -0.51 -11.85
C HIS A 301 7.88 -0.40 -11.15
N ASP A 302 7.05 -1.44 -11.18
CA ASP A 302 5.73 -1.42 -10.55
C ASP A 302 5.80 -1.25 -9.04
N VAL A 303 6.79 -1.84 -8.37
CA VAL A 303 6.98 -1.68 -6.92
C VAL A 303 7.48 -0.27 -6.60
N ARG A 304 8.58 0.18 -7.22
CA ARG A 304 9.28 1.40 -6.80
C ARG A 304 8.64 2.67 -7.35
N ARG A 305 8.23 2.68 -8.62
CA ARG A 305 7.64 3.85 -9.28
C ARG A 305 6.12 3.86 -9.14
N GLY A 306 5.48 2.69 -9.19
CA GLY A 306 4.03 2.55 -8.99
C GLY A 306 3.67 2.55 -7.51
N ALA A 307 3.51 1.35 -6.94
CA ALA A 307 2.94 1.13 -5.60
C ALA A 307 3.58 1.95 -4.47
N ARG A 308 4.91 2.07 -4.44
CA ARG A 308 5.59 2.94 -3.47
C ARG A 308 5.66 4.38 -3.96
N GLY A 309 6.20 4.59 -5.16
CA GLY A 309 6.51 5.92 -5.69
C GLY A 309 5.28 6.81 -5.78
N MET A 310 4.30 6.43 -6.60
CA MET A 310 3.08 7.24 -6.76
C MET A 310 2.40 7.48 -5.42
N SER A 311 2.12 6.43 -4.64
CA SER A 311 1.43 6.55 -3.35
C SER A 311 2.17 7.41 -2.34
N TYR A 312 3.50 7.34 -2.31
CA TYR A 312 4.34 8.10 -1.40
C TYR A 312 4.31 9.59 -1.70
N TRP A 313 4.45 9.97 -2.98
CA TRP A 313 4.51 11.37 -3.38
C TRP A 313 3.14 12.05 -3.39
N VAL A 314 2.04 11.30 -3.55
CA VAL A 314 0.67 11.82 -3.41
C VAL A 314 0.18 11.87 -1.95
N GLY A 315 1.01 11.44 -0.98
CA GLY A 315 0.66 11.49 0.45
C GLY A 315 -0.28 10.37 0.93
N HIS A 316 -0.54 9.36 0.10
CA HIS A 316 -1.38 8.18 0.39
C HIS A 316 -0.56 6.96 0.87
N TRP A 317 0.73 7.12 1.09
CA TRP A 317 1.56 6.12 1.75
C TRP A 317 1.71 6.49 3.22
N GLN A 318 1.06 5.75 4.13
CA GLN A 318 1.04 6.05 5.58
C GLN A 318 0.42 7.44 5.93
N GLY A 319 -0.47 7.98 5.09
CA GLY A 319 -1.62 8.83 5.43
C GLY A 319 -1.42 10.14 6.19
N GLU A 320 -0.37 10.91 5.90
CA GLU A 320 -0.21 12.26 6.45
C GLU A 320 -0.86 13.37 5.58
N GLY A 321 -1.82 12.96 4.75
CA GLY A 321 -2.60 13.84 3.89
C GLY A 321 -1.99 14.13 2.54
N GLU A 322 -2.82 14.63 1.64
CA GLU A 322 -2.39 15.00 0.29
C GLU A 322 -1.46 16.22 0.33
N PRO A 323 -0.68 16.45 -0.75
CA PRO A 323 0.13 17.64 -0.90
C PRO A 323 -0.63 18.92 -0.58
N ARG A 324 0.10 19.96 -0.17
CA ARG A 324 -0.46 21.32 -0.07
C ARG A 324 -1.20 21.59 -1.40
N PHE A 325 -2.46 22.04 -1.31
CA PHE A 325 -3.39 22.26 -2.44
C PHE A 325 -4.17 21.04 -2.98
N GLY A 326 -4.03 19.85 -2.39
CA GLY A 326 -4.98 18.73 -2.60
C GLY A 326 -6.37 19.00 -1.97
N GLU A 327 -7.31 18.08 -2.15
CA GLU A 327 -8.67 18.19 -1.59
C GLU A 327 -8.69 17.89 -0.09
N ALA A 328 -7.83 16.97 0.37
CA ALA A 328 -7.61 16.69 1.78
C ALA A 328 -6.19 17.08 2.20
N PRO A 329 -5.80 18.37 2.14
CA PRO A 329 -4.40 18.77 2.25
C PRO A 329 -3.86 18.45 3.64
N GLY A 330 -2.61 18.01 3.65
CA GLY A 330 -1.76 17.71 4.80
C GLY A 330 -0.28 17.97 4.48
N PRO A 331 0.64 17.62 5.39
CA PRO A 331 2.08 17.69 5.15
C PRO A 331 2.60 16.60 4.21
N GLY A 332 1.76 15.63 3.83
CA GLY A 332 2.17 14.50 3.01
C GLY A 332 2.44 14.87 1.55
N GLY A 333 3.64 14.59 1.04
CA GLY A 333 3.93 14.74 -0.39
C GLY A 333 4.04 16.19 -0.91
N SER A 334 4.24 16.32 -2.23
CA SER A 334 4.20 17.58 -3.00
C SER A 334 3.48 17.34 -4.32
N LEU A 335 2.73 18.34 -4.83
CA LEU A 335 2.02 18.20 -6.11
C LEU A 335 3.00 18.04 -7.28
N ASP A 336 4.13 18.75 -7.24
CA ASP A 336 5.15 18.68 -8.29
C ASP A 336 5.83 17.29 -8.31
N ASP A 337 6.08 16.71 -7.14
CA ASP A 337 6.64 15.37 -7.00
C ASP A 337 5.61 14.29 -7.37
N ALA A 338 4.36 14.45 -6.96
CA ALA A 338 3.25 13.57 -7.36
C ALA A 338 3.08 13.53 -8.88
N TYR A 339 3.15 14.70 -9.53
CA TYR A 339 3.10 14.83 -10.97
C TYR A 339 4.30 14.12 -11.63
N SER A 340 5.51 14.39 -11.14
CA SER A 340 6.75 13.78 -11.65
C SER A 340 6.73 12.27 -11.50
N ALA A 341 6.33 11.75 -10.34
CA ALA A 341 6.22 10.32 -10.06
C ALA A 341 5.18 9.63 -10.96
N SER A 342 4.03 10.26 -11.17
CA SER A 342 3.00 9.74 -12.08
C SER A 342 3.53 9.68 -13.51
N LYS A 343 4.14 10.77 -13.98
CA LYS A 343 4.75 10.83 -15.31
C LYS A 343 5.82 9.75 -15.49
N GLU A 344 6.70 9.55 -14.52
CA GLU A 344 7.74 8.52 -14.58
C GLU A 344 7.17 7.10 -14.59
N TYR A 345 6.09 6.85 -13.86
CA TYR A 345 5.43 5.53 -13.86
C TYR A 345 4.85 5.20 -15.23
N PHE A 346 4.14 6.17 -15.84
CA PHE A 346 3.48 6.03 -17.14
C PHE A 346 4.37 6.34 -18.35
N ALA A 347 5.65 6.70 -18.15
CA ALA A 347 6.61 6.94 -19.24
C ALA A 347 6.95 5.68 -20.07
N ARG A 348 6.33 4.54 -19.78
CA ARG A 348 6.52 3.27 -20.47
C ARG A 348 5.18 2.57 -20.66
N SER A 349 5.11 1.71 -21.66
CA SER A 349 3.94 0.84 -21.85
C SER A 349 3.72 -0.05 -20.61
N PRO A 350 2.47 -0.47 -20.34
CA PRO A 350 2.12 -1.31 -19.19
C PRO A 350 3.06 -2.51 -19.04
N THR A 351 3.43 -2.85 -17.81
CA THR A 351 4.30 -4.00 -17.55
C THR A 351 3.58 -5.33 -17.80
N ILE A 352 4.31 -6.45 -17.76
CA ILE A 352 3.68 -7.77 -17.80
C ILE A 352 2.78 -8.03 -16.59
N PHE A 353 3.07 -7.43 -15.44
CA PHE A 353 2.26 -7.54 -14.22
C PHE A 353 0.94 -6.81 -14.41
N ARG A 354 0.99 -5.54 -14.84
CA ARG A 354 -0.20 -4.74 -15.13
C ARG A 354 -1.07 -5.36 -16.22
N ARG A 355 -0.48 -5.79 -17.34
CA ARG A 355 -1.23 -6.53 -18.38
C ARG A 355 -1.84 -7.85 -17.89
N THR A 356 -1.20 -8.50 -16.93
CA THR A 356 -1.77 -9.74 -16.36
C THR A 356 -2.90 -9.42 -15.41
N PHE A 357 -2.79 -8.37 -14.61
CA PHE A 357 -3.87 -7.83 -13.80
C PHE A 357 -5.10 -7.49 -14.65
N GLU A 358 -4.95 -6.71 -15.72
CA GLU A 358 -6.03 -6.34 -16.65
C GLU A 358 -6.77 -7.55 -17.23
N ARG A 359 -6.08 -8.68 -17.42
CA ARG A 359 -6.71 -9.93 -17.88
C ARG A 359 -7.36 -10.75 -16.77
N VAL A 360 -6.90 -10.59 -15.53
CA VAL A 360 -7.34 -11.41 -14.39
C VAL A 360 -8.47 -10.75 -13.63
N VAL A 361 -8.42 -9.44 -13.36
CA VAL A 361 -9.45 -8.77 -12.56
C VAL A 361 -10.87 -8.96 -13.12
N PRO A 362 -11.12 -8.97 -14.45
CA PRO A 362 -12.46 -9.25 -14.96
C PRO A 362 -12.90 -10.70 -14.78
N LEU A 363 -11.96 -11.65 -14.64
CA LEU A 363 -12.25 -13.04 -14.30
C LEU A 363 -12.58 -13.21 -12.83
N LEU A 364 -12.00 -12.36 -11.97
CA LEU A 364 -12.32 -12.33 -10.56
C LEU A 364 -13.72 -11.77 -10.31
N HIS A 365 -14.21 -10.83 -11.13
CA HIS A 365 -15.55 -10.26 -11.04
C HIS A 365 -16.67 -11.20 -11.54
N GLY A 366 -16.39 -12.06 -12.52
CA GLY A 366 -17.42 -12.93 -13.14
C GLY A 366 -18.05 -13.95 -12.17
N ASP A 367 -19.27 -14.41 -12.48
CA ASP A 367 -19.87 -15.54 -11.77
C ASP A 367 -19.03 -16.80 -11.99
N SER A 368 -18.58 -17.36 -10.89
CA SER A 368 -17.67 -18.49 -10.86
C SER A 368 -18.38 -19.83 -10.65
N GLY A 369 -19.72 -19.91 -10.62
CA GLY A 369 -20.43 -21.19 -10.43
C GLY A 369 -20.08 -21.89 -9.09
N PRO A 370 -20.66 -23.06 -8.76
CA PRO A 370 -20.46 -23.66 -7.45
C PRO A 370 -19.06 -24.27 -7.29
N LEU A 371 -18.40 -23.94 -6.17
CA LEU A 371 -17.15 -24.56 -5.71
C LEU A 371 -17.08 -24.37 -4.19
N ARG A 372 -16.97 -25.48 -3.44
CA ARG A 372 -16.81 -25.43 -1.98
C ARG A 372 -15.32 -25.32 -1.65
N VAL A 373 -14.96 -24.27 -0.93
CA VAL A 373 -13.61 -24.06 -0.40
C VAL A 373 -13.71 -23.95 1.12
N VAL A 374 -12.80 -24.61 1.83
CA VAL A 374 -12.74 -24.52 3.30
C VAL A 374 -11.73 -23.46 3.66
N ILE A 375 -12.17 -22.47 4.43
CA ILE A 375 -11.28 -21.46 5.01
C ILE A 375 -10.84 -21.97 6.39
N PRO A 376 -9.53 -22.12 6.65
CA PRO A 376 -9.04 -22.59 7.95
C PRO A 376 -9.28 -21.53 9.03
N ALA A 377 -9.47 -21.96 10.28
CA ALA A 377 -9.60 -21.04 11.41
C ALA A 377 -8.28 -20.28 11.69
N SER A 378 -8.34 -19.03 12.14
CA SER A 378 -7.14 -18.24 12.42
C SER A 378 -6.52 -18.54 13.78
N ARG A 379 -7.24 -19.21 14.69
CA ARG A 379 -6.78 -19.46 16.08
C ARG A 379 -5.36 -20.06 16.16
N PRO A 380 -4.97 -21.09 15.36
CA PRO A 380 -3.59 -21.58 15.36
C PRO A 380 -2.57 -20.52 14.92
N LEU A 381 -2.93 -19.66 13.97
CA LEU A 381 -2.08 -18.55 13.51
C LEU A 381 -1.92 -17.51 14.62
N ARG A 382 -3.03 -17.12 15.26
CA ARG A 382 -3.05 -16.14 16.36
C ARG A 382 -2.19 -16.58 17.54
N ASN A 383 -2.26 -17.86 17.92
CA ASN A 383 -1.50 -18.39 19.05
C ASN A 383 0.02 -18.38 18.86
N ARG A 384 0.49 -18.33 17.60
CA ARG A 384 1.92 -18.31 17.28
C ARG A 384 2.41 -16.95 16.80
N THR A 385 1.54 -15.96 16.65
CA THR A 385 1.91 -14.65 16.10
C THR A 385 1.81 -13.57 17.17
N GLN A 386 2.87 -12.77 17.28
CA GLN A 386 2.91 -11.53 18.02
C GLN A 386 3.23 -10.38 17.04
N PHE A 387 2.87 -9.16 17.42
CA PHE A 387 3.12 -7.98 16.59
C PHE A 387 4.12 -7.05 17.26
N VAL A 388 5.19 -6.73 16.54
CA VAL A 388 6.12 -5.67 16.91
C VAL A 388 5.59 -4.37 16.34
N ARG A 389 5.47 -3.35 17.20
CA ARG A 389 5.02 -2.01 16.81
C ARG A 389 6.15 -1.00 17.01
N LEU A 390 6.66 -0.45 15.92
CA LEU A 390 7.60 0.66 15.94
C LEU A 390 6.85 1.97 15.68
N ARG A 391 7.14 3.01 16.47
CA ARG A 391 6.52 4.33 16.34
C ARG A 391 7.55 5.44 16.35
N ILE A 392 7.44 6.34 15.38
CA ILE A 392 8.22 7.57 15.31
C ILE A 392 7.31 8.71 15.73
N THR A 393 7.55 9.22 16.94
CA THR A 393 6.61 10.14 17.62
C THR A 393 7.00 11.61 17.49
N LYS A 394 8.23 11.88 17.05
CA LYS A 394 8.76 13.22 16.80
C LYS A 394 9.94 13.13 15.84
N LEU A 395 10.06 14.15 14.99
CA LEU A 395 11.17 14.35 14.06
C LEU A 395 11.78 15.73 14.33
N LYS A 396 13.11 15.82 14.26
CA LYS A 396 13.84 17.09 14.39
C LYS A 396 15.13 16.98 13.58
N GLY A 397 15.32 17.92 12.65
CA GLY A 397 16.56 18.07 11.90
C GLY A 397 17.66 18.61 12.82
N THR A 398 18.87 18.10 12.64
CA THR A 398 20.08 18.60 13.30
C THR A 398 21.17 18.76 12.26
N GLY A 399 21.59 19.99 11.97
CA GLY A 399 22.67 20.24 11.00
C GLY A 399 22.32 19.90 9.55
N ALA A 400 21.03 19.74 9.22
CA ALA A 400 20.56 19.89 7.86
C ALA A 400 20.78 21.37 7.51
N GLY A 401 21.92 21.67 6.90
CA GLY A 401 22.22 23.02 6.45
C GLY A 401 21.31 23.33 5.27
N ASP A 402 20.40 24.28 5.44
CA ASP A 402 19.56 24.75 4.35
C ASP A 402 20.47 25.43 3.32
N VAL A 403 20.54 24.87 2.12
CA VAL A 403 21.19 25.51 0.98
C VAL A 403 20.16 26.46 0.33
N GLY A 404 19.66 27.43 1.08
CA GLY A 404 18.60 28.35 0.64
C GLY A 404 17.54 28.64 1.72
N PRO A 405 16.45 29.35 1.39
CA PRO A 405 15.35 29.67 2.32
C PRO A 405 14.35 28.50 2.54
N ASP A 406 14.68 27.27 2.16
CA ASP A 406 13.75 26.13 2.14
C ASP A 406 13.87 25.27 3.41
N GLU A 407 12.74 24.78 3.92
CA GLU A 407 12.61 23.91 5.10
C GLU A 407 12.99 22.45 4.77
N ALA A 408 13.49 21.67 5.73
CA ALA A 408 13.90 20.27 5.50
C ALA A 408 12.72 19.33 5.15
N ASP A 409 12.96 18.25 4.40
CA ASP A 409 11.96 17.20 4.17
C ASP A 409 12.22 15.97 5.05
N PHE A 410 11.17 15.35 5.59
CA PHE A 410 11.31 14.15 6.40
C PHE A 410 10.62 12.92 5.83
N TYR A 411 11.30 11.80 5.99
CA TYR A 411 10.70 10.48 5.92
C TYR A 411 11.49 9.54 6.83
N ALA A 412 10.97 8.35 7.04
CA ALA A 412 11.61 7.33 7.83
C ALA A 412 11.61 5.99 7.08
N LEU A 413 12.78 5.37 7.10
CA LEU A 413 12.96 3.97 6.78
C LEU A 413 13.16 3.20 8.08
N ALA A 414 12.44 2.10 8.24
CA ALA A 414 12.61 1.21 9.39
C ALA A 414 12.84 -0.22 8.93
N GLY A 415 13.71 -0.94 9.62
CA GLY A 415 13.87 -2.39 9.47
C GLY A 415 13.29 -3.11 10.69
N ILE A 416 12.29 -3.98 10.50
CA ILE A 416 11.76 -4.82 11.57
C ILE A 416 11.85 -6.28 11.16
N GLY A 417 12.70 -7.04 11.84
CA GLY A 417 12.92 -8.46 11.53
C GLY A 417 13.39 -8.71 10.10
N GLY A 418 14.28 -7.83 9.59
CA GLY A 418 14.82 -7.88 8.21
C GLY A 418 13.89 -7.32 7.13
N GLN A 419 12.67 -6.88 7.48
CA GLN A 419 11.73 -6.30 6.54
C GLN A 419 11.81 -4.76 6.54
N PRO A 420 11.94 -4.12 5.36
CA PRO A 420 11.93 -2.67 5.25
C PRO A 420 10.49 -2.11 5.27
N TYR A 421 10.31 -1.03 6.01
CA TYR A 421 9.12 -0.21 6.08
C TYR A 421 9.48 1.24 5.69
N LEU A 422 8.52 1.93 5.08
CA LEU A 422 8.65 3.31 4.63
C LEU A 422 7.50 4.12 5.23
N SER A 423 7.78 5.27 5.83
CA SER A 423 6.75 6.22 6.29
C SER A 423 6.16 7.05 5.15
N ALA A 424 5.22 7.94 5.46
CA ALA A 424 4.88 9.03 4.57
C ALA A 424 6.08 9.99 4.40
N PHE A 425 6.08 10.75 3.31
CA PHE A 425 6.93 11.92 3.12
C PHE A 425 6.29 13.12 3.81
N LEU A 426 7.06 13.91 4.57
CA LEU A 426 6.62 15.19 5.14
C LEU A 426 7.40 16.31 4.45
N HIS A 427 6.68 17.16 3.74
CA HIS A 427 7.29 18.22 2.94
C HIS A 427 7.40 19.55 3.69
N GLY A 428 8.62 20.08 3.79
CA GLY A 428 8.93 21.39 4.38
C GLY A 428 8.66 21.49 5.88
N TYR A 429 9.52 20.86 6.68
CA TYR A 429 9.56 20.89 8.14
C TYR A 429 10.98 20.69 8.68
N ASP A 430 11.46 21.58 9.54
CA ASP A 430 12.72 21.34 10.30
C ASP A 430 12.48 20.53 11.59
N SER A 431 11.23 20.51 12.04
CA SER A 431 10.78 19.64 13.11
C SER A 431 9.31 19.31 12.94
N PHE A 432 8.94 18.07 13.23
CA PHE A 432 7.57 17.62 13.15
C PHE A 432 7.16 16.91 14.44
N SER A 433 6.06 17.34 15.02
CA SER A 433 5.45 16.70 16.18
C SER A 433 4.04 16.28 15.82
N PHE A 434 3.75 14.99 15.93
CA PHE A 434 2.47 14.42 15.52
C PHE A 434 1.37 14.76 16.53
N ARG A 435 0.74 15.91 16.32
CA ARG A 435 -0.50 16.31 17.00
C ARG A 435 -1.67 16.11 16.05
N ARG A 436 -2.83 15.75 16.60
CA ARG A 436 -4.05 15.61 15.78
C ARG A 436 -4.27 16.87 14.91
N PRO A 437 -4.63 16.71 13.64
CA PRO A 437 -5.09 15.47 13.00
C PRO A 437 -3.98 14.46 12.67
N HIS A 438 -2.69 14.82 12.65
CA HIS A 438 -1.53 13.94 12.36
C HIS A 438 -1.31 12.84 13.40
N TYR A 439 -0.57 11.80 13.03
CA TYR A 439 -0.33 10.64 13.90
C TYR A 439 1.07 10.04 13.72
N PRO A 440 1.76 9.62 14.79
CA PRO A 440 3.09 9.02 14.67
C PRO A 440 3.18 7.95 13.58
N PHE A 441 4.21 8.02 12.74
CA PHE A 441 4.50 6.94 11.80
C PHE A 441 4.54 5.63 12.58
N THR A 442 3.73 4.66 12.14
CA THR A 442 3.53 3.41 12.87
C THR A 442 3.72 2.25 11.92
N PHE A 443 4.71 1.41 12.22
CA PHE A 443 4.96 0.18 11.50
C PHE A 443 4.60 -1.01 12.36
N LEU A 444 3.92 -1.99 11.75
CA LEU A 444 3.50 -3.22 12.38
C LEU A 444 4.17 -4.39 11.65
N LYS A 445 4.87 -5.23 12.41
CA LYS A 445 5.46 -6.47 11.91
C LYS A 445 4.87 -7.67 12.64
N ALA A 446 4.25 -8.57 11.90
CA ALA A 446 3.94 -9.89 12.42
C ALA A 446 5.21 -10.73 12.54
N VAL A 447 5.46 -11.28 13.74
CA VAL A 447 6.58 -12.18 14.03
C VAL A 447 6.08 -13.39 14.81
N ASP A 448 6.78 -14.52 14.66
CA ASP A 448 6.44 -15.70 15.44
C ASP A 448 6.77 -15.49 16.93
N VAL A 449 5.97 -16.08 17.81
CA VAL A 449 6.23 -16.10 19.25
C VAL A 449 7.55 -16.84 19.48
N GLY A 450 8.49 -16.17 20.12
CA GLY A 450 9.84 -16.70 20.34
C GLY A 450 10.79 -16.59 19.13
N ALA A 451 10.40 -15.90 18.05
CA ALA A 451 11.29 -15.61 16.93
C ALA A 451 12.56 -14.91 17.42
N ARG A 452 13.71 -15.35 16.88
CA ARG A 452 15.01 -14.71 17.07
C ARG A 452 15.41 -14.05 15.77
N PHE A 453 15.84 -12.81 15.86
CA PHE A 453 16.37 -12.06 14.71
C PHE A 453 17.87 -11.99 14.86
N LEU A 454 18.57 -12.02 13.72
CA LEU A 454 19.99 -11.74 13.70
C LEU A 454 20.22 -10.31 14.19
N GLU A 455 21.29 -10.10 14.94
CA GLU A 455 21.74 -8.75 15.26
C GLU A 455 22.06 -8.03 13.94
N PRO A 456 21.63 -6.76 13.77
CA PRO A 456 21.98 -5.99 12.60
C PRO A 456 23.50 -5.92 12.43
N LEU A 457 23.98 -5.97 11.18
CA LEU A 457 25.38 -5.72 10.89
C LEU A 457 25.64 -4.22 11.05
N HIS A 458 26.27 -3.82 12.16
CA HIS A 458 26.57 -2.41 12.45
C HIS A 458 27.94 -1.98 11.89
N ASP A 459 28.92 -2.87 11.96
CA ASP A 459 30.31 -2.62 11.58
C ASP A 459 30.83 -3.74 10.68
N LEU A 460 31.62 -3.37 9.68
CA LEU A 460 32.30 -4.30 8.79
C LEU A 460 33.78 -3.95 8.71
N GLN A 461 34.65 -4.91 9.00
CA GLN A 461 36.08 -4.78 8.74
C GLN A 461 36.41 -5.41 7.39
N VAL A 462 36.96 -4.61 6.49
CA VAL A 462 37.47 -5.04 5.19
C VAL A 462 38.98 -5.06 5.26
N GLU A 463 39.60 -6.18 4.93
CA GLU A 463 41.02 -6.21 4.67
C GLU A 463 41.27 -6.30 3.17
N VAL A 464 42.10 -5.41 2.65
CA VAL A 464 42.56 -5.42 1.27
C VAL A 464 44.07 -5.64 1.28
N THR A 465 44.55 -6.52 0.42
CA THR A 465 45.99 -6.72 0.17
C THR A 465 46.24 -6.48 -1.31
N THR A 466 47.08 -5.49 -1.62
CA THR A 466 47.53 -5.23 -2.98
C THR A 466 48.69 -6.16 -3.32
N ALA A 467 48.68 -6.73 -4.52
CA ALA A 467 49.77 -7.60 -4.96
C ALA A 467 51.11 -6.84 -4.99
N ASN A 468 52.21 -7.55 -4.78
CA ASN A 468 53.56 -6.98 -4.87
C ASN A 468 54.15 -7.09 -6.29
N ASP A 469 53.32 -6.92 -7.31
CA ASP A 469 53.71 -6.97 -8.72
C ASP A 469 53.88 -5.56 -9.28
N GLU A 470 54.67 -5.42 -10.35
CA GLU A 470 54.84 -4.14 -11.03
C GLU A 470 53.49 -3.67 -11.62
N GLY A 471 53.10 -2.44 -11.33
CA GLY A 471 51.82 -1.86 -11.74
C GLY A 471 50.60 -2.33 -10.93
N ALA A 472 50.79 -3.00 -9.80
CA ALA A 472 49.68 -3.48 -8.96
C ALA A 472 49.00 -2.38 -8.12
N GLY A 473 49.71 -1.28 -7.82
CA GLY A 473 49.16 -0.15 -7.07
C GLY A 473 48.21 0.72 -7.91
N THR A 474 47.38 1.53 -7.25
CA THR A 474 46.43 2.42 -7.94
C THR A 474 46.07 3.67 -7.14
N ASP A 475 45.97 4.80 -7.83
CA ASP A 475 45.40 6.06 -7.31
C ASP A 475 43.87 6.18 -7.57
N ASP A 476 43.24 5.13 -8.11
CA ASP A 476 41.81 5.15 -8.41
C ASP A 476 40.96 5.07 -7.14
N ASN A 477 39.76 5.65 -7.21
CA ASN A 477 38.79 5.51 -6.13
C ASN A 477 38.26 4.06 -6.06
N VAL A 478 38.64 3.32 -5.02
CA VAL A 478 38.17 1.96 -4.76
C VAL A 478 36.93 1.99 -3.87
N TYR A 479 35.93 1.17 -4.21
CA TYR A 479 34.67 1.09 -3.47
C TYR A 479 34.27 -0.35 -3.13
N LEU A 480 33.81 -0.57 -1.91
CA LEU A 480 33.07 -1.78 -1.54
C LEU A 480 31.57 -1.52 -1.66
N ARG A 481 30.88 -2.35 -2.44
CA ARG A 481 29.41 -2.37 -2.51
C ARG A 481 28.89 -3.63 -1.85
N ILE A 482 28.12 -3.49 -0.77
CA ILE A 482 27.54 -4.64 -0.04
C ILE A 482 26.09 -4.94 -0.44
N ASN A 483 25.41 -4.01 -1.10
CA ASN A 483 24.08 -4.18 -1.71
C ASN A 483 23.81 -3.10 -2.77
N ASP A 484 22.63 -3.08 -3.38
CA ASP A 484 22.26 -2.13 -4.46
C ASP A 484 22.31 -0.64 -4.05
N THR A 485 22.18 -0.33 -2.76
CA THR A 485 22.04 1.03 -2.23
C THR A 485 23.21 1.48 -1.36
N THR A 486 23.99 0.54 -0.81
CA THR A 486 25.06 0.84 0.15
C THR A 486 26.43 0.61 -0.51
N ARG A 487 27.19 1.70 -0.65
CA ARG A 487 28.56 1.72 -1.19
C ARG A 487 29.46 2.52 -0.24
N PHE A 488 30.61 1.96 0.08
CA PHE A 488 31.65 2.62 0.87
C PHE A 488 32.84 2.91 -0.02
N GLN A 489 33.36 4.13 0.05
CA GLN A 489 34.69 4.42 -0.45
C GLN A 489 35.69 3.83 0.55
N LEU A 490 36.64 3.06 0.05
CA LEU A 490 37.72 2.52 0.87
C LEU A 490 38.85 3.54 0.80
N ASP A 491 38.89 4.45 1.77
CA ASP A 491 39.86 5.54 1.82
C ASP A 491 40.17 5.89 3.28
N LYS A 492 41.45 5.90 3.63
CA LYS A 492 41.97 6.37 4.91
C LYS A 492 42.57 7.76 4.73
N VAL A 493 41.95 8.72 5.43
CA VAL A 493 42.44 10.10 5.48
C VAL A 493 43.93 10.16 5.83
N GLY A 494 44.71 10.75 4.92
CA GLY A 494 46.15 10.95 5.09
C GLY A 494 47.01 9.71 4.84
N SER A 495 46.43 8.65 4.28
CA SER A 495 47.11 7.45 3.81
C SER A 495 47.17 7.45 2.28
N ASP A 496 48.22 6.85 1.74
CA ASP A 496 48.32 6.51 0.31
C ASP A 496 47.91 5.05 0.20
N ASP A 497 46.64 4.83 -0.13
CA ASP A 497 46.01 3.52 -0.04
C ASP A 497 46.20 2.72 -1.33
N PHE A 498 46.19 1.39 -1.20
CA PHE A 498 46.32 0.44 -2.32
C PHE A 498 47.68 0.44 -3.01
N GLU A 499 48.73 0.89 -2.33
CA GLU A 499 50.09 0.82 -2.83
C GLU A 499 50.58 -0.62 -3.07
N ARG A 500 51.56 -0.77 -3.96
CA ARG A 500 52.13 -2.09 -4.29
C ARG A 500 52.60 -2.81 -3.01
N GLY A 501 52.07 -4.02 -2.79
CA GLY A 501 52.39 -4.84 -1.63
C GLY A 501 51.75 -4.37 -0.31
N ASP A 502 50.86 -3.38 -0.35
CA ASP A 502 50.18 -2.85 0.82
C ASP A 502 49.14 -3.84 1.38
N ARG A 503 48.92 -3.76 2.69
CA ARG A 503 47.85 -4.45 3.40
C ARG A 503 47.15 -3.47 4.33
N ALA A 504 45.92 -3.11 3.97
CA ALA A 504 45.12 -2.15 4.69
C ALA A 504 43.80 -2.74 5.19
N THR A 505 43.47 -2.46 6.45
CA THR A 505 42.12 -2.73 7.00
C THR A 505 41.28 -1.46 7.07
N TYR A 506 40.04 -1.52 6.60
CA TYR A 506 39.05 -0.44 6.61
C TYR A 506 37.90 -0.83 7.55
N SER A 507 37.54 0.08 8.46
CA SER A 507 36.39 -0.10 9.35
C SER A 507 35.21 0.72 8.82
N LEU A 508 34.17 0.03 8.38
CA LEU A 508 33.01 0.62 7.73
C LEU A 508 31.80 0.53 8.65
N ARG A 509 31.14 1.66 8.90
CA ARG A 509 29.84 1.68 9.60
C ARG A 509 28.72 1.52 8.60
N VAL A 510 27.90 0.49 8.80
CA VAL A 510 26.83 0.13 7.87
C VAL A 510 25.58 0.99 8.06
N ASP A 511 25.40 1.57 9.26
CA ASP A 511 24.24 2.38 9.64
C ASP A 511 24.49 3.91 9.57
N ALA A 512 25.52 4.35 8.83
CA ALA A 512 25.89 5.77 8.75
C ALA A 512 25.08 6.55 7.70
#